data_AF-A0A3L7AWU6-F1
#
_entry.id   AF-A0A3L7AWU6-F1
#
_cell.length_a   1.000
_cell.length_b   1.000
_cell.length_c   1.000
_cell.angle_alpha   90.00
_cell.angle_beta   90.00
_cell.angle_gamma   90.00
#
_symmetry.space_group_name_H-M   'P 1'
#
loop_
_entity.id
_entity.type
_entity.pdbx_description
1 polymer ?
#
loop_
_entity_poly.entity_id
_entity_poly.type
_entity_poly.pdbx_seq_one_letter_code
_entity_poly.pdbx_strand_id
1 'polypeptide(L)'
;MDGQHDEQHDDAGDRDEPVTGAASRRSAGRPAGRPGPVRRTAVILAVLAVALAGAVLGVLAGGRVDTDIGPFRANLTLTPASAGGTTVDVPPLGALLLDSHDGPTHLTVRLGALDQGRTEALLDDPASISRASQSAVEDVRSGVMRLGLRTLASAVLVTLILAGLAFRDVRRTAWAGGLALLVTAGSLGTAAATLRPQAIEEPRYEGLLVNAPAIVGDARRIANDYTKYAEQLQRIVGNVSQLYTTVSALPVYEPAPGTTRVLHVSDMHLNPTGWQLIRTVVEQFDIDVVIDTGDITDWGSEPEASFVGSIGLLKKPYVFIRGNHDSGRTGAAVARQPNAIVLNNSTTTVAGLTIAGIGDPRFTPDKNTSPAGSGLTQQVADQVIGAGEQLATTVRRSPRPVNIALVHDPASAGPLAGTCPLVLAGHTHARQISKLPQAPGQQPTTLMVEGSTGGAGLRGLEGEKPTPLSMSVLYFDQQKMLQAYDDITVGGTGQAQVNLERHVVEGRTAGPSPSVT
;
A
#
# COMPACT_ATOMS: atom_id res chain seq x y z
N MET A 1 -66.24 -49.41 88.86
CA MET A 1 -65.44 -50.45 89.53
C MET A 1 -64.09 -49.79 89.84
N ASP A 2 -64.05 -48.72 90.63
CA ASP A 2 -64.42 -48.53 92.05
C ASP A 2 -63.59 -49.40 92.99
N GLY A 3 -62.83 -48.70 93.84
CA GLY A 3 -61.84 -49.19 94.81
C GLY A 3 -60.80 -48.08 95.01
N GLN A 4 -61.04 -46.98 95.74
CA GLN A 4 -61.32 -46.88 97.20
C GLN A 4 -60.30 -47.73 97.99
N HIS A 5 -59.55 -47.25 98.98
CA HIS A 5 -59.62 -46.05 99.82
C HIS A 5 -58.24 -45.81 100.46
N ASP A 6 -58.03 -44.56 100.87
CA ASP A 6 -56.98 -44.08 101.76
C ASP A 6 -56.96 -44.80 103.12
N GLU A 7 -55.80 -44.81 103.81
CA GLU A 7 -55.66 -44.21 105.15
C GLU A 7 -54.22 -44.26 105.72
N GLN A 8 -53.80 -43.07 106.20
CA GLN A 8 -53.03 -42.73 107.41
C GLN A 8 -51.55 -43.18 107.55
N HIS A 9 -50.57 -42.25 107.57
CA HIS A 9 -50.16 -41.28 108.61
C HIS A 9 -49.41 -41.87 109.81
N ASP A 10 -48.13 -41.51 109.95
CA ASP A 10 -47.40 -41.15 111.19
C ASP A 10 -46.09 -40.47 110.73
N ASP A 11 -45.89 -39.15 110.93
CA ASP A 11 -45.31 -38.47 112.12
C ASP A 11 -43.87 -38.91 112.45
N ALA A 12 -42.87 -38.07 112.77
CA ALA A 12 -42.73 -36.62 112.90
C ALA A 12 -41.22 -36.29 113.10
N GLY A 13 -40.83 -35.02 112.90
CA GLY A 13 -39.73 -34.35 113.61
C GLY A 13 -38.56 -33.86 112.74
N ASP A 14 -38.49 -32.58 112.34
CA ASP A 14 -37.84 -31.40 113.01
C ASP A 14 -36.28 -31.43 112.90
N ARG A 15 -35.47 -30.43 112.50
CA ARG A 15 -35.55 -29.01 112.08
C ARG A 15 -34.26 -28.63 111.31
N ASP A 16 -34.32 -27.68 110.38
CA ASP A 16 -33.59 -26.40 110.38
C ASP A 16 -33.54 -25.74 108.98
N GLU A 17 -33.82 -24.42 108.94
CA GLU A 17 -33.94 -23.54 107.78
C GLU A 17 -32.59 -22.91 107.31
N PRO A 18 -32.53 -21.77 106.56
CA PRO A 18 -32.50 -21.71 105.09
C PRO A 18 -31.26 -20.97 104.55
N VAL A 19 -30.79 -21.26 103.32
CA VAL A 19 -29.82 -20.38 102.65
C VAL A 19 -30.08 -20.25 101.15
N THR A 20 -30.32 -19.01 100.76
CA THR A 20 -30.38 -18.48 99.39
C THR A 20 -29.12 -18.79 98.58
N GLY A 21 -29.26 -19.33 97.37
CA GLY A 21 -28.13 -19.53 96.46
C GLY A 21 -28.58 -19.68 95.01
N ALA A 22 -28.38 -18.62 94.23
CA ALA A 22 -28.58 -18.60 92.79
C ALA A 22 -27.74 -19.68 92.07
N ALA A 23 -28.37 -20.46 91.18
CA ALA A 23 -27.68 -21.27 90.18
C ALA A 23 -28.62 -21.45 88.97
N SER A 24 -28.41 -20.69 87.89
CA SER A 24 -27.55 -21.10 86.77
C SER A 24 -28.21 -22.18 85.88
N ARG A 25 -28.96 -21.69 84.88
CA ARG A 25 -29.36 -22.46 83.69
C ARG A 25 -28.09 -22.93 82.97
N ARG A 26 -27.76 -24.22 83.08
CA ARG A 26 -26.82 -24.88 82.16
C ARG A 26 -27.58 -25.44 80.97
N SER A 27 -27.72 -24.62 79.94
CA SER A 27 -27.94 -25.11 78.58
C SER A 27 -26.70 -25.89 78.14
N ALA A 28 -26.85 -27.18 77.89
CA ALA A 28 -25.83 -27.98 77.22
C ALA A 28 -25.69 -27.51 75.76
N GLY A 29 -24.90 -26.46 75.56
CA GLY A 29 -24.43 -26.06 74.24
C GLY A 29 -23.45 -27.13 73.74
N ARG A 30 -23.89 -27.93 72.77
CA ARG A 30 -22.96 -28.71 71.93
C ARG A 30 -21.91 -27.75 71.37
N PRO A 31 -20.60 -28.02 71.50
CA PRO A 31 -19.61 -27.19 70.84
C PRO A 31 -19.78 -27.40 69.33
N ALA A 32 -20.12 -26.34 68.61
CA ALA A 32 -20.01 -26.32 67.16
C ALA A 32 -18.54 -26.56 66.82
N GLY A 33 -18.21 -27.82 66.51
CA GLY A 33 -16.86 -28.23 66.16
C GLY A 33 -16.32 -27.32 65.06
N ARG A 34 -15.17 -26.67 65.34
CA ARG A 34 -14.44 -25.89 64.35
C ARG A 34 -14.32 -26.73 63.08
N PRO A 35 -14.71 -26.23 61.90
CA PRO A 35 -14.59 -27.00 60.67
C PRO A 35 -13.12 -27.37 60.49
N GLY A 36 -12.85 -28.68 60.36
CA GLY A 36 -11.50 -29.20 60.17
C GLY A 36 -10.81 -28.57 58.96
N PRO A 37 -9.46 -28.61 58.89
CA PRO A 37 -8.67 -27.91 57.87
C PRO A 37 -9.16 -28.23 56.44
N VAL A 38 -9.52 -29.49 56.16
CA VAL A 38 -10.03 -29.94 54.86
C VAL A 38 -11.30 -29.19 54.41
N ARG A 39 -12.27 -28.96 55.31
CA ARG A 39 -13.52 -28.25 54.98
C ARG A 39 -13.27 -26.78 54.70
N ARG A 40 -12.29 -26.16 55.38
CA ARG A 40 -11.91 -24.76 55.14
C ARG A 40 -11.23 -24.63 53.78
N THR A 41 -10.31 -25.53 53.45
CA THR A 41 -9.64 -25.56 52.14
C THR A 41 -10.64 -25.78 51.01
N ALA A 42 -11.59 -26.70 51.17
CA ALA A 42 -12.65 -26.93 50.17
C ALA A 42 -13.53 -25.70 49.93
N VAL A 43 -13.88 -24.96 50.99
CA VAL A 43 -14.66 -23.72 50.86
C VAL A 43 -13.86 -22.61 50.17
N ILE A 44 -12.57 -22.47 50.50
CA ILE A 44 -11.68 -21.51 49.83
C ILE A 44 -11.57 -21.83 48.34
N LEU A 45 -11.31 -23.10 48.00
CA LEU A 45 -11.22 -23.55 46.61
C LEU A 45 -12.54 -23.34 45.86
N ALA A 46 -13.69 -23.60 46.50
CA ALA A 46 -14.99 -23.34 45.90
C ALA A 46 -15.20 -21.83 45.63
N VAL A 47 -14.84 -20.95 46.58
CA VAL A 47 -14.93 -19.49 46.40
C VAL A 47 -14.03 -19.03 45.26
N LEU A 48 -12.80 -19.53 45.19
CA LEU A 48 -11.87 -19.25 44.09
C LEU A 48 -12.43 -19.69 42.74
N ALA A 49 -12.97 -20.92 42.66
CA ALA A 49 -13.53 -21.47 41.43
C ALA A 49 -14.74 -20.66 40.95
N VAL A 50 -15.66 -20.29 41.86
CA VAL A 50 -16.84 -19.48 41.52
C VAL A 50 -16.44 -18.06 41.12
N ALA A 51 -15.46 -17.46 41.79
CA ALA A 51 -14.95 -16.14 41.42
C ALA A 51 -14.31 -16.13 40.04
N LEU A 52 -13.48 -17.14 39.72
CA LEU A 52 -12.86 -17.26 38.41
C LEU A 52 -13.89 -17.53 37.31
N ALA A 53 -14.82 -18.45 37.54
CA ALA A 53 -15.90 -18.75 36.60
C ALA A 53 -16.80 -17.53 36.37
N GLY A 54 -17.17 -16.82 37.43
CA GLY A 54 -17.97 -15.60 37.33
C GLY A 54 -17.25 -14.45 36.62
N ALA A 55 -15.95 -14.28 36.88
CA ALA A 55 -15.14 -13.29 36.18
C ALA A 55 -15.06 -13.60 34.67
N VAL A 56 -14.78 -14.85 34.29
CA VAL A 56 -14.73 -15.26 32.88
C VAL A 56 -16.09 -15.07 32.20
N LEU A 57 -17.17 -15.56 32.81
CA LEU A 57 -18.52 -15.43 32.24
C LEU A 57 -18.97 -13.97 32.13
N GLY A 58 -18.65 -13.14 33.13
CA GLY A 58 -18.99 -11.73 33.09
C GLY A 58 -18.13 -10.94 32.10
N VAL A 59 -16.87 -11.33 31.86
CA VAL A 59 -16.06 -10.79 30.76
C VAL A 59 -16.68 -11.17 29.41
N LEU A 60 -17.09 -12.42 29.21
CA LEU A 60 -17.74 -12.83 27.95
C LEU A 60 -19.09 -12.13 27.71
N ALA A 61 -19.84 -11.83 28.78
CA ALA A 61 -21.13 -11.14 28.69
C ALA A 61 -21.00 -9.62 28.52
N GLY A 62 -20.03 -9.00 29.21
CA GLY A 62 -19.86 -7.54 29.27
C GLY A 62 -18.73 -6.98 28.40
N GLY A 63 -17.84 -7.83 27.91
CA GLY A 63 -16.65 -7.50 27.14
C GLY A 63 -16.93 -7.21 25.68
N ARG A 64 -18.07 -6.57 25.36
CA ARG A 64 -18.40 -6.14 24.00
C ARG A 64 -19.10 -4.79 24.01
N VAL A 65 -18.63 -3.87 23.17
CA VAL A 65 -19.22 -2.53 22.98
C VAL A 65 -19.14 -2.16 21.50
N ASP A 66 -20.24 -1.63 20.97
CA ASP A 66 -20.26 -0.96 19.68
C ASP A 66 -19.96 0.53 19.87
N THR A 67 -19.04 1.06 19.06
CA THR A 67 -18.71 2.48 19.02
C THR A 67 -18.46 2.88 17.58
N ASP A 68 -18.75 4.13 17.26
CA ASP A 68 -18.37 4.67 15.97
C ASP A 68 -16.94 5.21 16.06
N ILE A 69 -16.13 4.97 15.03
CA ILE A 69 -14.77 5.51 14.91
C ILE A 69 -14.67 6.17 13.54
N GLY A 70 -14.73 7.50 13.50
CA GLY A 70 -14.82 8.24 12.25
C GLY A 70 -16.02 7.79 11.40
N PRO A 71 -15.82 7.41 10.13
CA PRO A 71 -16.90 6.92 9.27
C PRO A 71 -17.24 5.44 9.48
N PHE A 72 -16.51 4.71 10.33
CA PHE A 72 -16.71 3.27 10.53
C PHE A 72 -17.55 2.98 11.78
N ARG A 73 -18.41 1.95 11.69
CA ARG A 73 -18.97 1.31 12.88
C ARG A 73 -18.00 0.25 13.38
N ALA A 74 -17.48 0.41 14.58
CA ALA A 74 -16.51 -0.50 15.16
C ALA A 74 -17.10 -1.31 16.31
N ASN A 75 -16.77 -2.59 16.35
CA ASN A 75 -17.10 -3.48 17.46
C ASN A 75 -15.83 -3.76 18.27
N LEU A 76 -15.82 -3.35 19.53
CA LEU A 76 -14.72 -3.60 20.44
C LEU A 76 -15.09 -4.79 21.32
N THR A 77 -14.23 -5.81 21.32
CA THR A 77 -14.39 -7.02 22.13
C THR A 77 -13.15 -7.24 23.00
N LEU A 78 -13.35 -7.54 24.27
CA LEU A 78 -12.29 -7.89 25.21
C LEU A 78 -12.43 -9.36 25.60
N THR A 79 -11.38 -10.14 25.38
CA THR A 79 -11.36 -11.57 25.69
C THR A 79 -10.23 -11.92 26.65
N PRO A 80 -10.42 -12.86 27.58
CA PRO A 80 -9.32 -13.43 28.35
C PRO A 80 -8.32 -14.12 27.41
N ALA A 81 -7.03 -13.87 27.59
CA ALA A 81 -5.97 -14.44 26.77
C ALA A 81 -4.76 -14.78 27.64
N SER A 82 -3.84 -15.62 27.13
CA SER A 82 -2.57 -15.91 27.81
C SER A 82 -1.49 -14.85 27.53
N ALA A 83 -1.63 -14.13 26.42
CA ALA A 83 -0.77 -13.04 26.00
C ALA A 83 -1.64 -11.81 25.70
N GLY A 84 -1.08 -10.64 25.96
CA GLY A 84 -1.75 -9.38 25.68
C GLY A 84 -1.66 -9.02 24.20
N GLY A 85 -2.34 -7.94 23.81
CA GLY A 85 -2.29 -7.46 22.45
C GLY A 85 -3.61 -6.88 21.96
N THR A 86 -3.53 -6.22 20.81
CA THR A 86 -4.71 -5.69 20.13
C THR A 86 -4.73 -6.19 18.69
N THR A 87 -5.87 -6.70 18.24
CA THR A 87 -6.09 -7.00 16.82
C THR A 87 -7.11 -6.02 16.25
N VAL A 88 -6.73 -5.32 15.20
CA VAL A 88 -7.65 -4.48 14.41
C VAL A 88 -8.05 -5.27 13.17
N ASP A 89 -9.27 -5.80 13.17
CA ASP A 89 -9.84 -6.61 12.09
C ASP A 89 -10.56 -5.70 11.09
N VAL A 90 -10.21 -5.80 9.82
CA VAL A 90 -10.77 -4.99 8.72
C VAL A 90 -11.26 -5.91 7.59
N PRO A 91 -12.41 -6.58 7.74
CA PRO A 91 -12.93 -7.47 6.71
C PRO A 91 -13.33 -6.72 5.43
N PRO A 92 -13.11 -7.29 4.22
CA PRO A 92 -12.43 -8.57 3.92
C PRO A 92 -10.91 -8.45 3.74
N LEU A 93 -10.33 -7.29 4.06
CA LEU A 93 -8.96 -6.93 3.73
C LEU A 93 -7.94 -7.68 4.60
N GLY A 94 -8.27 -8.00 5.84
CA GLY A 94 -7.39 -8.71 6.75
C GLY A 94 -7.33 -8.04 8.12
N ALA A 95 -6.23 -8.21 8.84
CA ALA A 95 -6.09 -7.70 10.20
C ALA A 95 -4.70 -7.10 10.48
N LEU A 96 -4.65 -6.16 11.42
CA LEU A 96 -3.42 -5.63 12.01
C LEU A 96 -3.28 -6.17 13.44
N LEU A 97 -2.19 -6.88 13.70
CA LEU A 97 -1.87 -7.42 15.01
C LEU A 97 -0.84 -6.51 15.67
N LEU A 98 -1.22 -5.94 16.80
CA LEU A 98 -0.46 -4.98 17.57
C LEU A 98 -0.03 -5.62 18.89
N ASP A 99 1.28 -5.65 19.14
CA ASP A 99 1.83 -6.00 20.47
C ASP A 99 1.70 -4.82 21.44
N SER A 100 0.45 -4.40 21.65
CA SER A 100 0.09 -3.13 22.29
C SER A 100 0.24 -3.14 23.81
N HIS A 101 0.14 -4.28 24.48
CA HIS A 101 0.23 -4.40 25.93
C HIS A 101 0.47 -5.84 26.35
N ASP A 102 1.00 -6.03 27.56
CA ASP A 102 1.13 -7.33 28.20
C ASP A 102 -0.02 -7.57 29.19
N GLY A 103 -0.36 -8.84 29.42
CA GLY A 103 -1.35 -9.24 30.41
C GLY A 103 -2.35 -10.26 29.87
N PRO A 104 -3.27 -10.73 30.71
CA PRO A 104 -4.15 -11.84 30.35
C PRO A 104 -5.43 -11.40 29.63
N THR A 105 -5.33 -10.34 28.82
CA THR A 105 -6.45 -9.75 28.08
C THR A 105 -6.03 -9.42 26.67
N HIS A 106 -6.89 -9.70 25.71
CA HIS A 106 -6.70 -9.33 24.32
C HIS A 106 -7.88 -8.47 23.84
N LEU A 107 -7.56 -7.36 23.17
CA LEU A 107 -8.54 -6.44 22.61
C LEU A 107 -8.70 -6.71 21.11
N THR A 108 -9.92 -6.92 20.65
CA THR A 108 -10.23 -6.98 19.22
C THR A 108 -11.09 -5.79 18.84
N VAL A 109 -10.62 -5.01 17.87
CA VAL A 109 -11.36 -3.89 17.26
C VAL A 109 -11.73 -4.31 15.85
N ARG A 110 -12.99 -4.66 15.62
CA ARG A 110 -13.48 -5.03 14.29
C ARG A 110 -14.13 -3.83 13.62
N LEU A 111 -13.55 -3.35 12.54
CA LEU A 111 -14.12 -2.30 11.71
C LEU A 111 -15.20 -2.91 10.80
N GLY A 112 -16.40 -2.34 10.88
CA GLY A 112 -17.55 -2.73 10.07
C GLY A 112 -17.68 -1.88 8.81
N ALA A 113 -18.88 -1.88 8.24
CA ALA A 113 -19.20 -1.09 7.06
C ALA A 113 -19.06 0.43 7.33
N LEU A 114 -18.70 1.16 6.27
CA LEU A 114 -18.73 2.62 6.26
C LEU A 114 -20.17 3.12 6.38
N ASP A 115 -20.36 4.11 7.24
CA ASP A 115 -21.63 4.83 7.35
C ASP A 115 -21.67 5.89 6.23
N GLN A 116 -22.56 5.66 5.26
CA GLN A 116 -22.67 6.49 4.05
C GLN A 116 -22.87 7.97 4.38
N GLY A 117 -23.78 8.30 5.29
CA GLY A 117 -24.08 9.71 5.62
C GLY A 117 -22.89 10.42 6.26
N ARG A 118 -22.10 9.71 7.07
CA ARG A 118 -20.87 10.27 7.66
C ARG A 118 -19.75 10.39 6.64
N THR A 119 -19.70 9.48 5.67
CA THR A 119 -18.70 9.50 4.60
C THR A 119 -18.98 10.66 3.63
N GLU A 120 -20.24 10.91 3.29
CA GLU A 120 -20.66 12.07 2.48
C GLU A 120 -20.30 13.39 3.18
N ALA A 121 -20.56 13.49 4.49
CA ALA A 121 -20.20 14.67 5.29
C ALA A 121 -18.68 14.93 5.37
N LEU A 122 -17.84 13.94 5.05
CA LEU A 122 -16.37 14.10 5.00
C LEU A 122 -15.88 14.62 3.64
N LEU A 123 -16.69 14.51 2.58
CA LEU A 123 -16.33 14.95 1.22
C LEU A 123 -16.62 16.44 0.99
N ASP A 124 -17.58 16.99 1.72
CA ASP A 124 -18.08 18.36 1.50
C ASP A 124 -17.22 19.46 2.14
N ASP A 125 -16.32 19.13 3.08
CA ASP A 125 -15.47 20.11 3.77
C ASP A 125 -14.03 19.60 3.95
N PRO A 126 -13.00 20.25 3.38
CA PRO A 126 -11.59 19.92 3.60
C PRO A 126 -11.18 19.87 5.08
N ALA A 127 -11.84 20.65 5.95
CA ALA A 127 -11.56 20.65 7.39
C ALA A 127 -12.20 19.46 8.14
N SER A 128 -13.15 18.75 7.54
CA SER A 128 -13.81 17.62 8.19
C SER A 128 -12.91 16.38 8.32
N ILE A 129 -11.94 16.19 7.44
CA ILE A 129 -10.96 15.09 7.52
C ILE A 129 -10.06 15.26 8.77
N SER A 130 -9.59 16.49 9.01
CA SER A 130 -8.77 16.81 10.20
C SER A 130 -9.57 16.63 11.50
N ARG A 131 -10.83 17.09 11.51
CA ARG A 131 -11.73 16.88 12.66
C ARG A 131 -12.05 15.41 12.90
N ALA A 132 -12.26 14.62 11.84
CA ALA A 132 -12.51 13.18 11.95
C ALA A 132 -11.29 12.41 12.45
N SER A 133 -10.08 12.83 12.08
CA SER A 133 -8.84 12.24 12.61
C SER A 133 -8.69 12.51 14.11
N GLN A 134 -8.97 13.73 14.56
CA GLN A 134 -8.95 14.07 15.99
C GLN A 134 -10.05 13.36 16.78
N SER A 135 -11.28 13.33 16.25
CA SER A 135 -12.41 12.67 16.91
C SER A 135 -12.22 11.17 17.00
N ALA A 136 -11.62 10.52 16.00
CA ALA A 136 -11.38 9.08 16.01
C ALA A 136 -10.55 8.61 17.21
N VAL A 137 -9.55 9.39 17.64
CA VAL A 137 -8.74 9.08 18.83
C VAL A 137 -9.58 9.16 20.10
N GLU A 138 -10.39 10.21 20.23
CA GLU A 138 -11.31 10.41 21.36
C GLU A 138 -12.37 9.31 21.40
N ASP A 139 -12.92 8.93 20.25
CA ASP A 139 -13.94 7.89 20.07
C ASP A 139 -13.42 6.52 20.49
N VAL A 140 -12.21 6.14 20.04
CA VAL A 140 -11.53 4.91 20.45
C VAL A 140 -11.31 4.90 21.96
N ARG A 141 -10.77 6.00 22.51
CA ARG A 141 -10.49 6.11 23.95
C ARG A 141 -11.76 5.97 24.78
N SER A 142 -12.83 6.65 24.38
CA SER A 142 -14.14 6.58 25.01
C SER A 142 -14.73 5.17 24.93
N GLY A 143 -14.64 4.54 23.75
CA GLY A 143 -15.08 3.16 23.51
C GLY A 143 -14.35 2.14 24.38
N VAL A 144 -13.02 2.20 24.46
CA VAL A 144 -12.19 1.32 25.28
C VAL A 144 -12.47 1.52 26.77
N MET A 145 -12.60 2.77 27.23
CA MET A 145 -12.94 3.07 28.63
C MET A 145 -14.31 2.52 29.00
N ARG A 146 -15.31 2.70 28.12
CA ARG A 146 -16.66 2.15 28.31
C ARG A 146 -16.66 0.62 28.33
N LEU A 147 -15.88 -0.01 27.45
CA LEU A 147 -15.68 -1.45 27.41
C LEU A 147 -15.07 -1.96 28.72
N GLY A 148 -14.00 -1.33 29.20
CA GLY A 148 -13.35 -1.72 30.47
C GLY A 148 -14.28 -1.61 31.67
N LEU A 149 -15.00 -0.48 31.81
CA LEU A 149 -15.97 -0.27 32.89
C LEU A 149 -17.14 -1.27 32.81
N ARG A 150 -17.70 -1.49 31.61
CA ARG A 150 -18.78 -2.45 31.40
C ARG A 150 -18.33 -3.89 31.71
N THR A 151 -17.12 -4.26 31.30
CA THR A 151 -16.53 -5.57 31.58
C THR A 151 -16.34 -5.76 33.07
N LEU A 152 -15.76 -4.77 33.77
CA LEU A 152 -15.55 -4.82 35.22
C LEU A 152 -16.85 -4.98 35.98
N ALA A 153 -17.86 -4.15 35.65
CA ALA A 153 -19.17 -4.22 36.27
C ALA A 153 -19.87 -5.57 36.01
N SER A 154 -19.78 -6.08 34.78
CA SER A 154 -20.38 -7.37 34.40
C SER A 154 -19.69 -8.55 35.08
N ALA A 155 -18.35 -8.56 35.14
CA ALA A 155 -17.55 -9.57 35.85
C ALA A 155 -17.91 -9.65 37.33
N VAL A 156 -18.01 -8.50 38.01
CA VAL A 156 -18.40 -8.45 39.42
C VAL A 156 -19.85 -8.87 39.60
N LEU A 157 -20.79 -8.35 38.80
CA LEU A 157 -22.21 -8.66 38.91
C LEU A 157 -22.51 -10.14 38.69
N VAL A 158 -21.99 -10.74 37.61
CA VAL A 158 -22.16 -12.17 37.32
C VAL A 158 -21.56 -13.02 38.44
N THR A 159 -20.38 -12.64 38.95
CA THR A 159 -19.77 -13.34 40.10
C THR A 159 -20.62 -13.26 41.35
N LEU A 160 -21.16 -12.09 41.69
CA LEU A 160 -22.02 -11.91 42.86
C LEU A 160 -23.30 -12.76 42.75
N ILE A 161 -23.91 -12.83 41.56
CA ILE A 161 -25.09 -13.67 41.31
C ILE A 161 -24.74 -15.15 41.49
N LEU A 162 -23.66 -15.63 40.84
CA LEU A 162 -23.23 -17.03 40.95
C LEU A 162 -22.87 -17.41 42.38
N ALA A 163 -22.09 -16.58 43.08
CA ALA A 163 -21.69 -16.83 44.46
C ALA A 163 -22.88 -16.76 45.43
N GLY A 164 -23.83 -15.84 45.21
CA GLY A 164 -25.07 -15.75 45.97
C GLY A 164 -25.93 -17.01 45.84
N LEU A 165 -26.06 -17.55 44.63
CA LEU A 165 -26.80 -18.77 44.36
C LEU A 165 -26.08 -20.02 44.91
N ALA A 166 -24.75 -20.10 44.76
CA ALA A 166 -23.96 -21.27 45.15
C ALA A 166 -23.78 -21.38 46.67
N PHE A 167 -23.45 -20.28 47.35
CA PHE A 167 -23.08 -20.30 48.77
C PHE A 167 -24.20 -19.88 49.70
N ARG A 168 -25.16 -19.07 49.23
CA ARG A 168 -26.23 -18.47 50.05
C ARG A 168 -25.72 -17.78 51.33
N ASP A 169 -24.50 -17.23 51.27
CA ASP A 169 -23.81 -16.60 52.40
C ASP A 169 -23.23 -15.25 51.97
N VAL A 170 -23.55 -14.19 52.70
CA VAL A 170 -23.18 -12.81 52.35
C VAL A 170 -21.66 -12.60 52.39
N ARG A 171 -20.96 -13.21 53.36
CA ARG A 171 -19.50 -13.03 53.51
C ARG A 171 -18.75 -13.71 52.37
N ARG A 172 -19.13 -14.93 51.99
CA ARG A 172 -18.52 -15.67 50.87
C ARG A 172 -18.81 -15.02 49.53
N THR A 173 -20.03 -14.50 49.36
CA THR A 173 -20.42 -13.73 48.17
C THR A 173 -19.58 -12.45 48.07
N ALA A 174 -19.40 -11.71 49.17
CA ALA A 174 -18.55 -10.53 49.21
C ALA A 174 -17.08 -10.84 48.89
N TRP A 175 -16.53 -11.93 49.43
CA TRP A 175 -15.17 -12.38 49.09
C TRP A 175 -15.02 -12.76 47.62
N ALA A 176 -15.99 -13.49 47.05
CA ALA A 176 -15.97 -13.86 45.63
C ALA A 176 -16.06 -12.62 44.72
N GLY A 177 -16.94 -11.67 45.04
CA GLY A 177 -17.08 -10.41 44.31
C GLY A 177 -15.83 -9.52 44.43
N GLY A 178 -15.25 -9.42 45.63
CA GLY A 178 -14.00 -8.69 45.85
C GLY A 178 -12.81 -9.32 45.11
N LEU A 179 -12.76 -10.65 45.03
CA LEU A 179 -11.75 -11.34 44.24
C LEU A 179 -11.94 -11.15 42.74
N ALA A 180 -13.18 -11.22 42.23
CA ALA A 180 -13.46 -10.92 40.83
C ALA A 180 -13.10 -9.47 40.48
N LEU A 181 -13.42 -8.51 41.35
CA LEU A 181 -12.99 -7.12 41.19
C LEU A 181 -11.46 -7.03 41.12
N LEU A 182 -10.75 -7.65 42.06
CA LEU A 182 -9.28 -7.61 42.10
C LEU A 182 -8.65 -8.26 40.85
N VAL A 183 -9.16 -9.41 40.40
CA VAL A 183 -8.66 -10.12 39.23
C VAL A 183 -8.95 -9.34 37.95
N THR A 184 -10.17 -8.88 37.74
CA THR A 184 -10.55 -8.14 36.52
C THR A 184 -9.93 -6.76 36.48
N ALA A 185 -9.94 -6.00 37.58
CA ALA A 185 -9.28 -4.70 37.66
C ALA A 185 -7.76 -4.83 37.57
N GLY A 186 -7.17 -5.86 38.18
CA GLY A 186 -5.75 -6.17 38.05
C GLY A 186 -5.37 -6.49 36.61
N SER A 187 -6.16 -7.31 35.91
CA SER A 187 -5.94 -7.62 34.50
C SER A 187 -5.99 -6.40 33.60
N LEU A 188 -7.06 -5.59 33.72
CA LEU A 188 -7.21 -4.35 32.95
C LEU A 188 -6.14 -3.31 33.31
N GLY A 189 -5.78 -3.22 34.60
CA GLY A 189 -4.74 -2.34 35.11
C GLY A 189 -3.36 -2.71 34.57
N THR A 190 -3.03 -4.01 34.49
CA THR A 190 -1.79 -4.49 33.86
C THR A 190 -1.76 -4.09 32.40
N ALA A 191 -2.83 -4.34 31.64
CA ALA A 191 -2.92 -3.94 30.23
C ALA A 191 -2.73 -2.42 30.03
N ALA A 192 -3.31 -1.60 30.91
CA ALA A 192 -3.14 -0.16 30.87
C ALA A 192 -1.72 0.29 31.25
N ALA A 193 -1.08 -0.38 32.21
CA ALA A 193 0.26 -0.04 32.71
C ALA A 193 1.38 -0.48 31.74
N THR A 194 1.16 -1.53 30.96
CA THR A 194 2.12 -2.07 29.98
C THR A 194 1.81 -1.60 28.56
N LEU A 195 0.94 -0.61 28.40
CA LEU A 195 0.56 -0.06 27.11
C LEU A 195 1.79 0.51 26.38
N ARG A 196 1.98 0.05 25.14
CA ARG A 196 3.05 0.43 24.22
C ARG A 196 2.44 1.17 23.02
N PRO A 197 2.34 2.51 23.05
CA PRO A 197 1.79 3.29 21.94
C PRO A 197 2.56 3.10 20.63
N GLN A 198 3.86 2.79 20.72
CA GLN A 198 4.74 2.58 19.58
C GLN A 198 4.37 1.33 18.77
N ALA A 199 3.61 0.39 19.34
CA ALA A 199 3.15 -0.80 18.61
C ALA A 199 2.29 -0.45 17.38
N ILE A 200 1.70 0.75 17.34
CA ILE A 200 0.96 1.27 16.18
C ILE A 200 1.89 1.56 14.98
N GLU A 201 3.17 1.85 15.23
CA GLU A 201 4.15 2.14 14.18
C GLU A 201 4.65 0.85 13.50
N GLU A 202 4.65 -0.28 14.21
CA GLU A 202 5.15 -1.57 13.71
C GLU A 202 4.11 -2.72 13.83
N PRO A 203 2.92 -2.60 13.22
CA PRO A 203 1.92 -3.68 13.26
C PRO A 203 2.35 -4.86 12.39
N ARG A 204 1.97 -6.06 12.81
CA ARG A 204 2.06 -7.25 11.97
C ARG A 204 0.78 -7.39 11.15
N TYR A 205 0.91 -7.42 9.84
CA TYR A 205 -0.24 -7.51 8.93
C TYR A 205 -0.58 -8.96 8.58
N GLU A 206 -1.87 -9.23 8.42
CA GLU A 206 -2.41 -10.49 7.91
C GLU A 206 -3.41 -10.25 6.78
N GLY A 207 -3.60 -11.24 5.91
CA GLY A 207 -4.54 -11.16 4.78
C GLY A 207 -4.02 -10.30 3.63
N LEU A 208 -4.94 -9.62 2.93
CA LEU A 208 -4.62 -8.70 1.82
C LEU A 208 -3.89 -7.43 2.29
N LEU A 209 -3.96 -7.12 3.60
CA LEU A 209 -3.26 -5.99 4.21
C LEU A 209 -1.74 -6.18 4.34
N VAL A 210 -1.21 -7.39 4.11
CA VAL A 210 0.26 -7.64 4.11
C VAL A 210 0.99 -6.74 3.10
N ASN A 211 0.30 -6.34 2.02
CA ASN A 211 0.83 -5.46 0.99
C ASN A 211 0.57 -3.97 1.26
N ALA A 212 -0.14 -3.61 2.34
CA ALA A 212 -0.56 -2.23 2.62
C ALA A 212 0.61 -1.25 2.94
N PRO A 213 1.69 -1.63 3.65
CA PRO A 213 2.84 -0.75 3.89
C PRO A 213 3.55 -0.28 2.61
N ALA A 214 3.42 -1.04 1.51
CA ALA A 214 3.93 -0.62 0.20
C ALA A 214 3.11 0.51 -0.43
N ILE A 215 1.86 0.70 0.02
CA ILE A 215 0.87 1.62 -0.58
C ILE A 215 0.70 2.90 0.26
N VAL A 216 0.86 2.83 1.59
CA VAL A 216 0.63 3.96 2.50
C VAL A 216 1.90 4.24 3.30
N GLY A 217 2.72 5.16 2.80
CA GLY A 217 4.00 5.53 3.41
C GLY A 217 3.87 6.27 4.75
N ASP A 218 4.87 6.06 5.62
CA ASP A 218 4.94 6.59 6.99
C ASP A 218 4.90 8.13 7.10
N ALA A 219 4.24 8.63 8.14
CA ALA A 219 4.19 10.04 8.53
C ALA A 219 5.56 10.65 8.90
N ARG A 220 6.61 9.82 9.12
CA ARG A 220 8.00 10.29 9.22
C ARG A 220 8.56 10.83 7.89
N ARG A 221 7.89 10.58 6.75
CA ARG A 221 8.25 11.18 5.46
C ARG A 221 7.93 12.67 5.36
N ILE A 222 6.94 13.19 6.09
CA ILE A 222 6.52 14.60 5.93
C ILE A 222 7.65 15.60 6.26
N ALA A 223 8.55 15.27 7.20
CA ALA A 223 9.73 16.10 7.49
C ALA A 223 10.88 15.90 6.48
N ASN A 224 11.03 14.67 5.95
CA ASN A 224 11.98 14.38 4.87
C ASN A 224 11.51 14.93 3.50
N ASP A 225 10.20 15.14 3.33
CA ASP A 225 9.60 15.66 2.12
C ASP A 225 9.91 17.14 1.95
N TYR A 226 10.07 17.93 3.02
CA TYR A 226 10.47 19.34 2.87
C TYR A 226 11.92 19.48 2.38
N THR A 227 12.84 18.66 2.90
CA THR A 227 14.24 18.60 2.44
C THR A 227 14.32 18.04 1.02
N LYS A 228 13.55 16.98 0.70
CA LYS A 228 13.45 16.47 -0.67
C LYS A 228 12.81 17.46 -1.63
N TYR A 229 11.83 18.24 -1.22
CA TYR A 229 11.17 19.27 -2.02
C TYR A 229 12.10 20.46 -2.26
N ALA A 230 12.88 20.87 -1.26
CA ALA A 230 13.93 21.87 -1.41
C ALA A 230 15.06 21.39 -2.32
N GLU A 231 15.51 20.14 -2.18
CA GLU A 231 16.48 19.53 -3.11
C GLU A 231 15.88 19.32 -4.51
N GLN A 232 14.59 18.99 -4.63
CA GLN A 232 13.89 18.86 -5.91
C GLN A 232 13.78 20.22 -6.61
N LEU A 233 13.46 21.29 -5.89
CA LEU A 233 13.48 22.65 -6.40
C LEU A 233 14.88 23.10 -6.81
N GLN A 234 15.91 22.82 -6.01
CA GLN A 234 17.30 23.10 -6.37
C GLN A 234 17.75 22.29 -7.60
N ARG A 235 17.32 21.02 -7.71
CA ARG A 235 17.55 20.18 -8.89
C ARG A 235 16.82 20.68 -10.13
N ILE A 236 15.58 21.15 -10.01
CA ILE A 236 14.82 21.76 -11.12
C ILE A 236 15.54 23.02 -11.62
N VAL A 237 15.91 23.92 -10.71
CA VAL A 237 16.57 25.18 -11.08
C VAL A 237 17.98 24.92 -11.63
N GLY A 238 18.72 23.97 -11.05
CA GLY A 238 20.05 23.56 -11.51
C GLY A 238 20.02 22.86 -12.87
N ASN A 239 19.16 21.85 -13.05
CA ASN A 239 19.05 21.11 -14.29
C ASN A 239 18.53 21.98 -15.44
N VAL A 240 17.60 22.91 -15.20
CA VAL A 240 17.12 23.86 -16.22
C VAL A 240 18.23 24.84 -16.61
N SER A 241 18.96 25.39 -15.63
CA SER A 241 20.07 26.31 -15.91
C SER A 241 21.22 25.61 -16.65
N GLN A 242 21.48 24.34 -16.32
CA GLN A 242 22.55 23.55 -16.94
C GLN A 242 22.17 23.02 -18.32
N LEU A 243 20.90 22.65 -18.55
CA LEU A 243 20.40 22.38 -19.91
C LEU A 243 20.55 23.62 -20.80
N TYR A 244 20.23 24.81 -20.28
CA TYR A 244 20.36 26.07 -21.02
C TYR A 244 21.83 26.36 -21.43
N THR A 245 22.78 26.15 -20.51
CA THR A 245 24.21 26.37 -20.80
C THR A 245 24.79 25.29 -21.72
N THR A 246 24.37 24.03 -21.58
CA THR A 246 24.84 22.92 -22.43
C THR A 246 24.27 22.98 -23.84
N VAL A 247 22.99 23.32 -24.03
CA VAL A 247 22.40 23.54 -25.36
C VAL A 247 23.12 24.67 -26.10
N SER A 248 23.55 25.71 -25.39
CA SER A 248 24.32 26.82 -25.95
C SER A 248 25.76 26.44 -26.35
N ALA A 249 26.28 25.31 -25.89
CA ALA A 249 27.65 24.84 -26.13
C ALA A 249 27.76 23.68 -27.13
N LEU A 250 26.62 23.20 -27.68
CA LEU A 250 26.62 22.13 -28.66
C LEU A 250 27.26 22.56 -30.00
N PRO A 251 27.83 21.62 -30.78
CA PRO A 251 28.21 21.87 -32.16
C PRO A 251 27.04 22.47 -32.93
N VAL A 252 27.31 23.54 -33.67
CA VAL A 252 26.34 24.32 -34.44
C VAL A 252 25.79 23.46 -35.59
N TYR A 253 24.81 22.62 -35.28
CA TYR A 253 23.78 22.21 -36.23
C TYR A 253 22.62 23.16 -35.98
N GLU A 254 22.53 24.20 -36.81
CA GLU A 254 21.31 25.00 -36.92
C GLU A 254 20.32 24.16 -37.74
N PRO A 255 19.21 23.69 -37.13
CA PRO A 255 18.19 22.98 -37.87
C PRO A 255 17.71 23.86 -39.03
N ALA A 256 17.81 23.35 -40.26
CA ALA A 256 17.33 24.08 -41.42
C ALA A 256 15.82 24.40 -41.26
N PRO A 257 15.32 25.50 -41.85
CA PRO A 257 13.89 25.79 -41.84
C PRO A 257 13.05 24.58 -42.33
N GLY A 258 12.09 24.14 -41.51
CA GLY A 258 11.23 22.99 -41.80
C GLY A 258 11.72 21.64 -41.30
N THR A 259 12.77 21.59 -40.47
CA THR A 259 13.13 20.38 -39.72
C THR A 259 12.01 19.95 -38.77
N THR A 260 11.67 18.67 -38.76
CA THR A 260 10.76 18.07 -37.77
C THR A 260 11.56 17.47 -36.63
N ARG A 261 11.22 17.81 -35.40
CA ARG A 261 11.90 17.38 -34.17
C ARG A 261 11.03 16.38 -33.43
N VAL A 262 11.58 15.20 -33.21
CA VAL A 262 10.88 14.10 -32.53
C VAL A 262 11.60 13.80 -31.23
N LEU A 263 10.87 13.73 -30.12
CA LEU A 263 11.42 13.21 -28.88
C LEU A 263 11.11 11.72 -28.79
N HIS A 264 12.14 10.88 -28.71
CA HIS A 264 12.02 9.44 -28.44
C HIS A 264 12.21 9.19 -26.95
N VAL A 265 11.20 8.57 -26.33
CA VAL A 265 11.23 8.12 -24.93
C VAL A 265 10.82 6.65 -24.87
N SER A 266 11.24 5.99 -23.79
CA SER A 266 10.87 4.60 -23.53
C SER A 266 11.09 4.27 -22.06
N ASP A 267 10.47 3.19 -21.58
CA ASP A 267 10.76 2.53 -20.31
C ASP A 267 10.69 3.55 -19.14
N MET A 268 9.54 4.23 -19.01
CA MET A 268 9.34 5.27 -17.98
C MET A 268 9.09 4.70 -16.58
N HIS A 269 8.56 3.48 -16.46
CA HIS A 269 8.37 2.74 -15.20
C HIS A 269 7.88 3.63 -14.04
N LEU A 270 6.82 4.41 -14.30
CA LEU A 270 6.19 5.30 -13.33
C LEU A 270 7.11 6.32 -12.63
N ASN A 271 8.29 6.64 -13.18
CA ASN A 271 9.16 7.65 -12.58
C ASN A 271 8.64 9.07 -12.88
N PRO A 272 8.16 9.83 -11.88
CA PRO A 272 7.64 11.18 -12.11
C PRO A 272 8.71 12.16 -12.59
N THR A 273 9.99 11.88 -12.35
CA THR A 273 11.12 12.70 -12.83
C THR A 273 11.20 12.68 -14.37
N GLY A 274 10.81 11.56 -15.00
CA GLY A 274 10.75 11.45 -16.46
C GLY A 274 9.83 12.50 -17.08
N TRP A 275 8.63 12.71 -16.53
CA TRP A 275 7.71 13.74 -17.02
C TRP A 275 8.21 15.17 -16.87
N GLN A 276 9.03 15.44 -15.86
CA GLN A 276 9.65 16.75 -15.69
C GLN A 276 10.67 17.00 -16.79
N LEU A 277 11.55 16.03 -17.04
CA LEU A 277 12.56 16.13 -18.09
C LEU A 277 11.94 16.20 -19.49
N ILE A 278 10.92 15.37 -19.78
CA ILE A 278 10.18 15.40 -21.04
C ILE A 278 9.59 16.79 -21.30
N ARG A 279 8.93 17.41 -20.31
CA ARG A 279 8.37 18.76 -20.48
C ARG A 279 9.44 19.79 -20.81
N THR A 280 10.55 19.78 -20.07
CA THR A 280 11.68 20.66 -20.34
C THR A 280 12.22 20.45 -21.74
N VAL A 281 12.44 19.21 -22.18
CA VAL A 281 12.96 18.94 -23.53
C VAL A 281 11.95 19.32 -24.61
N VAL A 282 10.66 19.02 -24.42
CA VAL A 282 9.58 19.40 -25.34
C VAL A 282 9.55 20.92 -25.58
N GLU A 283 9.68 21.70 -24.51
CA GLU A 283 9.69 23.16 -24.58
C GLU A 283 11.00 23.71 -25.16
N GLN A 284 12.15 23.27 -24.64
CA GLN A 284 13.46 23.85 -24.98
C GLN A 284 13.93 23.48 -26.39
N PHE A 285 13.61 22.27 -26.86
CA PHE A 285 13.98 21.83 -28.21
C PHE A 285 12.86 22.09 -29.23
N ASP A 286 11.73 22.66 -28.80
CA ASP A 286 10.53 22.87 -29.63
C ASP A 286 10.16 21.59 -30.40
N ILE A 287 9.88 20.55 -29.64
CA ILE A 287 9.54 19.21 -30.16
C ILE A 287 8.18 19.26 -30.86
N ASP A 288 8.08 18.62 -32.03
CA ASP A 288 6.85 18.55 -32.83
C ASP A 288 5.97 17.36 -32.45
N VAL A 289 6.58 16.23 -32.07
CA VAL A 289 5.90 15.00 -31.67
C VAL A 289 6.77 14.21 -30.70
N VAL A 290 6.14 13.62 -29.68
CA VAL A 290 6.78 12.65 -28.79
C VAL A 290 6.41 11.25 -29.25
N ILE A 291 7.39 10.37 -29.33
CA ILE A 291 7.23 8.94 -29.60
C ILE A 291 7.67 8.17 -28.36
N ASP A 292 6.74 7.42 -27.78
CA ASP A 292 6.96 6.52 -26.65
C ASP A 292 6.90 5.06 -27.11
N THR A 293 8.03 4.36 -26.96
CA THR A 293 8.17 2.95 -27.32
C THR A 293 7.79 1.97 -26.22
N GLY A 294 7.08 2.41 -25.18
CA GLY A 294 6.38 1.54 -24.23
C GLY A 294 7.07 1.41 -22.88
N ASP A 295 6.48 0.58 -22.02
CA ASP A 295 6.81 0.43 -20.60
C ASP A 295 6.66 1.75 -19.82
N ILE A 296 5.53 2.43 -20.08
CA ILE A 296 5.14 3.64 -19.35
C ILE A 296 4.68 3.33 -17.92
N THR A 297 4.15 2.11 -17.71
CA THR A 297 3.70 1.57 -16.41
C THR A 297 4.58 0.43 -15.93
N ASP A 298 4.52 0.09 -14.63
CA ASP A 298 5.25 -1.05 -14.06
C ASP A 298 4.40 -2.33 -14.02
N TRP A 299 3.11 -2.20 -13.69
CA TRP A 299 2.21 -3.34 -13.49
C TRP A 299 1.03 -3.37 -14.46
N GLY A 300 0.87 -2.35 -15.30
CA GLY A 300 -0.26 -2.19 -16.22
C GLY A 300 -1.62 -2.15 -15.52
N SER A 301 -1.68 -1.67 -14.28
CA SER A 301 -2.83 -1.70 -13.39
C SER A 301 -3.65 -0.41 -13.42
N GLU A 302 -4.89 -0.43 -12.91
CA GLU A 302 -5.76 0.74 -12.89
C GLU A 302 -5.22 1.93 -12.05
N PRO A 303 -4.62 1.71 -10.86
CA PRO A 303 -4.05 2.81 -10.07
C PRO A 303 -2.98 3.64 -10.79
N GLU A 304 -2.30 3.04 -11.77
CA GLU A 304 -1.22 3.66 -12.55
C GLU A 304 -1.73 4.60 -13.65
N ALA A 305 -3.04 4.57 -13.95
CA ALA A 305 -3.64 5.40 -15.00
C ALA A 305 -3.49 6.91 -14.75
N SER A 306 -3.31 7.32 -13.49
CA SER A 306 -3.07 8.72 -13.14
C SER A 306 -1.73 9.25 -13.69
N PHE A 307 -0.70 8.40 -13.74
CA PHE A 307 0.63 8.75 -14.26
C PHE A 307 0.58 9.15 -15.74
N VAL A 308 -0.20 8.38 -16.52
CA VAL A 308 -0.44 8.58 -17.96
C VAL A 308 -1.15 9.92 -18.25
N GLY A 309 -1.89 10.47 -17.28
CA GLY A 309 -2.56 11.77 -17.41
C GLY A 309 -1.63 12.93 -17.75
N SER A 310 -0.33 12.82 -17.44
CA SER A 310 0.68 13.82 -17.76
C SER A 310 0.86 14.06 -19.26
N ILE A 311 0.52 13.08 -20.11
CA ILE A 311 0.55 13.23 -21.58
C ILE A 311 -0.30 14.41 -22.03
N GLY A 312 -1.50 14.56 -21.43
CA GLY A 312 -2.43 15.65 -21.72
C GLY A 312 -1.88 17.05 -21.48
N LEU A 313 -0.82 17.17 -20.66
CA LEU A 313 -0.17 18.43 -20.31
C LEU A 313 0.87 18.86 -21.34
N LEU A 314 1.41 17.94 -22.15
CA LEU A 314 2.46 18.26 -23.14
C LEU A 314 1.94 19.14 -24.30
N LYS A 315 0.65 19.06 -24.62
CA LYS A 315 -0.01 19.76 -25.74
C LYS A 315 0.63 19.53 -27.13
N LYS A 316 1.60 18.61 -27.24
CA LYS A 316 2.16 18.09 -28.49
C LYS A 316 1.61 16.70 -28.76
N PRO A 317 1.47 16.28 -30.03
CA PRO A 317 1.12 14.90 -30.36
C PRO A 317 2.02 13.88 -29.66
N TYR A 318 1.41 12.79 -29.15
CA TYR A 318 2.09 11.76 -28.39
C TYR A 318 1.77 10.38 -28.97
N VAL A 319 2.69 9.80 -29.72
CA VAL A 319 2.53 8.48 -30.35
C VAL A 319 3.05 7.42 -29.40
N PHE A 320 2.25 6.39 -29.14
CA PHE A 320 2.55 5.38 -28.15
C PHE A 320 2.33 3.96 -28.70
N ILE A 321 3.24 3.05 -28.40
CA ILE A 321 3.02 1.60 -28.46
C ILE A 321 3.16 1.01 -27.06
N ARG A 322 2.44 -0.09 -26.80
CA ARG A 322 2.54 -0.78 -25.50
C ARG A 322 3.86 -1.53 -25.40
N GLY A 323 4.52 -1.46 -24.25
CA GLY A 323 5.58 -2.39 -23.89
C GLY A 323 5.06 -3.64 -23.18
N ASN A 324 5.94 -4.51 -22.70
CA ASN A 324 5.54 -5.75 -22.03
C ASN A 324 5.04 -5.52 -20.59
N HIS A 325 5.25 -4.34 -20.01
CA HIS A 325 4.64 -3.92 -18.73
C HIS A 325 3.29 -3.21 -18.93
N ASP A 326 2.92 -2.87 -20.16
CA ASP A 326 1.70 -2.12 -20.46
C ASP A 326 0.54 -3.02 -20.87
N SER A 327 -0.49 -3.06 -20.02
CA SER A 327 -1.70 -3.82 -20.30
C SER A 327 -2.56 -3.14 -21.38
N GLY A 328 -3.58 -3.86 -21.86
CA GLY A 328 -4.63 -3.25 -22.68
C GLY A 328 -5.33 -2.07 -21.98
N ARG A 329 -5.37 -2.05 -20.64
CA ARG A 329 -5.92 -0.93 -19.87
C ARG A 329 -4.98 0.27 -19.89
N THR A 330 -3.67 0.05 -19.83
CA THR A 330 -2.67 1.13 -20.01
C THR A 330 -2.86 1.77 -21.37
N GLY A 331 -2.94 0.97 -22.45
CA GLY A 331 -3.21 1.49 -23.79
C GLY A 331 -4.52 2.28 -23.87
N ALA A 332 -5.60 1.81 -23.24
CA ALA A 332 -6.86 2.54 -23.18
C ALA A 332 -6.76 3.85 -22.38
N ALA A 333 -5.95 3.90 -21.31
CA ALA A 333 -5.70 5.10 -20.52
C ALA A 333 -4.90 6.15 -21.30
N VAL A 334 -3.90 5.71 -22.07
CA VAL A 334 -3.15 6.57 -22.99
C VAL A 334 -4.08 7.11 -24.07
N ALA A 335 -4.90 6.25 -24.70
CA ALA A 335 -5.83 6.66 -25.75
C ALA A 335 -6.91 7.67 -25.29
N ARG A 336 -7.19 7.78 -23.99
CA ARG A 336 -8.09 8.80 -23.43
C ARG A 336 -7.44 10.19 -23.34
N GLN A 337 -6.13 10.30 -23.49
CA GLN A 337 -5.45 11.59 -23.46
C GLN A 337 -5.69 12.34 -24.77
N PRO A 338 -5.97 13.65 -24.71
CA PRO A 338 -6.49 14.41 -25.85
C PRO A 338 -5.53 14.51 -27.04
N ASN A 339 -4.24 14.33 -26.81
CA ASN A 339 -3.14 14.45 -27.77
C ASN A 339 -2.44 13.12 -28.06
N ALA A 340 -2.95 11.99 -27.53
CA ALA A 340 -2.31 10.69 -27.68
C ALA A 340 -2.83 9.90 -28.89
N ILE A 341 -1.92 9.14 -29.51
CA ILE A 341 -2.18 8.25 -30.65
C ILE A 341 -1.57 6.90 -30.32
N VAL A 342 -2.41 5.95 -29.93
CA VAL A 342 -1.96 4.58 -29.61
C VAL A 342 -1.94 3.74 -30.89
N LEU A 343 -0.78 3.18 -31.23
CA LEU A 343 -0.63 2.29 -32.38
C LEU A 343 -0.74 0.83 -31.93
N ASN A 344 -1.59 0.07 -32.62
CA ASN A 344 -1.78 -1.35 -32.38
C ASN A 344 -1.78 -2.09 -33.72
N ASN A 345 -0.58 -2.35 -34.23
CA ASN A 345 -0.32 -2.83 -35.59
C ASN A 345 -1.01 -1.95 -36.65
N SER A 346 -0.77 -0.64 -36.55
CA SER A 346 -1.45 0.38 -37.36
C SER A 346 -0.48 1.48 -37.77
N THR A 347 -0.91 2.32 -38.73
CA THR A 347 -0.16 3.50 -39.19
C THR A 347 -0.87 4.79 -38.81
N THR A 348 -0.09 5.85 -38.62
CA THR A 348 -0.57 7.23 -38.44
C THR A 348 0.35 8.21 -39.18
N THR A 349 -0.12 9.43 -39.42
CA THR A 349 0.73 10.52 -39.90
C THR A 349 0.62 11.71 -38.98
N VAL A 350 1.75 12.17 -38.46
CA VAL A 350 1.85 13.27 -37.49
C VAL A 350 3.13 14.06 -37.74
N ALA A 351 3.08 15.39 -37.66
CA ALA A 351 4.20 16.27 -38.01
C ALA A 351 4.81 16.00 -39.41
N GLY A 352 4.01 15.46 -40.33
CA GLY A 352 4.43 15.03 -41.67
C GLY A 352 5.22 13.72 -41.71
N LEU A 353 5.43 13.04 -40.58
CA LEU A 353 6.04 11.70 -40.51
C LEU A 353 4.93 10.63 -40.57
N THR A 354 5.09 9.64 -41.44
CA THR A 354 4.27 8.43 -41.43
C THR A 354 4.92 7.41 -40.50
N ILE A 355 4.18 7.02 -39.45
CA ILE A 355 4.66 6.17 -38.37
C ILE A 355 3.81 4.90 -38.36
N ALA A 356 4.45 3.73 -38.30
CA ALA A 356 3.80 2.45 -38.08
C ALA A 356 4.21 1.91 -36.71
N GLY A 357 3.33 1.24 -35.98
CA GLY A 357 3.69 0.70 -34.67
C GLY A 357 2.88 -0.52 -34.27
N ILE A 358 3.52 -1.42 -33.54
CA ILE A 358 2.89 -2.57 -32.87
C ILE A 358 3.40 -2.63 -31.43
N GLY A 359 2.50 -2.91 -30.49
CA GLY A 359 2.89 -3.13 -29.10
C GLY A 359 3.55 -4.49 -28.91
N ASP A 360 4.26 -4.65 -27.79
CA ASP A 360 4.80 -5.94 -27.38
C ASP A 360 3.65 -6.99 -27.28
N PRO A 361 3.81 -8.18 -27.86
CA PRO A 361 2.80 -9.22 -27.77
C PRO A 361 2.68 -9.82 -26.36
N ARG A 362 3.65 -9.56 -25.48
CA ARG A 362 3.73 -10.09 -24.12
C ARG A 362 3.11 -9.10 -23.13
N PHE A 363 2.73 -9.65 -21.97
CA PHE A 363 2.41 -8.87 -20.78
C PHE A 363 3.05 -9.56 -19.57
N THR A 364 4.21 -9.07 -19.16
CA THR A 364 5.07 -9.66 -18.12
C THR A 364 5.51 -8.61 -17.10
N PRO A 365 4.56 -7.99 -16.36
CA PRO A 365 4.88 -6.95 -15.38
C PRO A 365 5.75 -7.44 -14.21
N ASP A 366 5.64 -8.72 -13.89
CA ASP A 366 6.39 -9.39 -12.82
C ASP A 366 7.40 -10.38 -13.40
N LYS A 367 8.70 -10.15 -13.17
CA LYS A 367 9.78 -11.04 -13.61
C LYS A 367 9.86 -12.31 -12.73
N ASN A 368 9.29 -12.31 -11.53
CA ASN A 368 9.33 -13.40 -10.54
C ASN A 368 8.09 -14.31 -10.57
N THR A 369 6.91 -13.81 -10.96
CA THR A 369 5.70 -14.64 -11.15
C THR A 369 5.44 -14.98 -12.60
N SER A 370 6.26 -14.46 -13.51
CA SER A 370 6.38 -15.06 -14.83
C SER A 370 6.74 -16.55 -14.65
N PRO A 371 6.05 -17.48 -15.33
CA PRO A 371 6.35 -18.91 -15.20
C PRO A 371 7.86 -19.13 -15.31
N ALA A 372 8.43 -20.00 -14.49
CA ALA A 372 9.84 -20.39 -14.59
C ALA A 372 10.14 -20.77 -16.06
N GLY A 373 10.68 -19.83 -16.84
CA GLY A 373 10.54 -19.86 -18.31
C GLY A 373 10.29 -18.52 -19.02
N SER A 374 10.14 -17.37 -18.35
CA SER A 374 10.21 -16.03 -19.01
C SER A 374 11.60 -15.61 -19.48
N GLY A 375 12.60 -16.49 -19.33
CA GLY A 375 13.77 -16.46 -20.20
C GLY A 375 13.38 -16.64 -21.67
N LEU A 376 14.34 -16.43 -22.57
CA LEU A 376 14.26 -16.65 -24.01
C LEU A 376 13.87 -18.10 -24.37
N THR A 377 12.63 -18.51 -24.11
CA THR A 377 12.08 -19.73 -24.71
C THR A 377 11.83 -19.46 -26.19
N GLN A 378 11.96 -20.50 -27.02
CA GLN A 378 11.72 -20.37 -28.45
C GLN A 378 10.33 -19.78 -28.74
N GLN A 379 9.32 -20.16 -27.96
CA GLN A 379 7.95 -19.65 -28.09
C GLN A 379 7.84 -18.14 -27.84
N VAL A 380 8.53 -17.62 -26.83
CA VAL A 380 8.57 -16.17 -26.54
C VAL A 380 9.31 -15.44 -27.66
N ALA A 381 10.42 -15.99 -28.14
CA ALA A 381 11.15 -15.42 -29.27
C ALA A 381 10.29 -15.39 -30.55
N ASP A 382 9.58 -16.48 -30.86
CA ASP A 382 8.69 -16.57 -32.03
C ASP A 382 7.53 -15.56 -31.94
N GLN A 383 6.97 -15.33 -30.75
CA GLN A 383 5.93 -14.31 -30.55
C GLN A 383 6.46 -12.90 -30.83
N VAL A 384 7.62 -12.55 -30.28
CA VAL A 384 8.25 -11.23 -30.46
C VAL A 384 8.65 -11.00 -31.92
N ILE A 385 9.28 -11.98 -32.56
CA ILE A 385 9.61 -11.93 -33.99
C ILE A 385 8.33 -11.82 -34.85
N GLY A 386 7.29 -12.59 -34.51
CA GLY A 386 6.01 -12.56 -35.21
C GLY A 386 5.32 -11.19 -35.15
N ALA A 387 5.47 -10.43 -34.06
CA ALA A 387 5.01 -9.05 -34.00
C ALA A 387 5.73 -8.15 -35.03
N GLY A 388 7.05 -8.33 -35.19
CA GLY A 388 7.84 -7.69 -36.23
C GLY A 388 7.36 -8.03 -37.65
N GLU A 389 7.06 -9.29 -37.93
CA GLU A 389 6.55 -9.75 -39.23
C GLU A 389 5.17 -9.15 -39.56
N GLN A 390 4.29 -9.08 -38.56
CA GLN A 390 2.99 -8.44 -38.69
C GLN A 390 3.14 -6.95 -39.00
N LEU A 391 4.01 -6.25 -38.27
CA LEU A 391 4.26 -4.83 -38.53
C LEU A 391 4.91 -4.61 -39.91
N ALA A 392 5.85 -5.45 -40.33
CA ALA A 392 6.46 -5.39 -41.65
C ALA A 392 5.40 -5.53 -42.77
N THR A 393 4.40 -6.39 -42.58
CA THR A 393 3.26 -6.52 -43.48
C THR A 393 2.43 -5.23 -43.51
N THR A 394 2.14 -4.64 -42.35
CA THR A 394 1.43 -3.37 -42.22
C THR A 394 2.18 -2.22 -42.90
N VAL A 395 3.50 -2.14 -42.72
CA VAL A 395 4.37 -1.14 -43.37
C VAL A 395 4.31 -1.27 -44.89
N ARG A 396 4.45 -2.47 -45.43
CA ARG A 396 4.40 -2.71 -46.89
C ARG A 396 3.04 -2.43 -47.51
N ARG A 397 1.96 -2.56 -46.74
CA ARG A 397 0.58 -2.25 -47.18
C ARG A 397 0.19 -0.79 -46.94
N SER A 398 1.05 0.00 -46.30
CA SER A 398 0.78 1.41 -46.04
C SER A 398 0.62 2.17 -47.38
N PRO A 399 -0.41 3.02 -47.52
CA PRO A 399 -0.61 3.81 -48.74
C PRO A 399 0.46 4.89 -48.93
N ARG A 400 1.22 5.20 -47.87
CA ARG A 400 2.33 6.15 -47.87
C ARG A 400 3.60 5.46 -47.36
N PRO A 401 4.79 5.80 -47.90
CA PRO A 401 6.05 5.31 -47.35
C PRO A 401 6.13 5.59 -45.85
N VAL A 402 6.42 4.56 -45.06
CA VAL A 402 6.59 4.68 -43.61
C VAL A 402 7.99 5.22 -43.33
N ASN A 403 8.07 6.30 -42.55
CA ASN A 403 9.32 6.92 -42.14
C ASN A 403 9.90 6.22 -40.90
N ILE A 404 9.03 5.85 -39.95
CA ILE A 404 9.44 5.29 -38.66
C ILE A 404 8.55 4.09 -38.32
N ALA A 405 9.16 2.95 -37.98
CA ALA A 405 8.45 1.81 -37.39
C ALA A 405 8.76 1.70 -35.88
N LEU A 406 7.74 1.39 -35.08
CA LEU A 406 7.85 1.29 -33.62
C LEU A 406 7.61 -0.16 -33.18
N VAL A 407 8.56 -0.70 -32.43
CA VAL A 407 8.45 -1.97 -31.71
C VAL A 407 8.99 -1.75 -30.30
N HIS A 408 8.48 -2.44 -29.29
CA HIS A 408 9.03 -2.27 -27.94
C HIS A 408 10.34 -3.05 -27.76
N ASP A 409 10.30 -4.37 -27.96
CA ASP A 409 11.49 -5.22 -27.90
C ASP A 409 12.28 -5.19 -29.22
N PRO A 410 13.59 -4.84 -29.20
CA PRO A 410 14.43 -4.80 -30.40
C PRO A 410 14.55 -6.16 -31.11
N ALA A 411 14.27 -7.30 -30.47
CA ALA A 411 14.19 -8.59 -31.16
C ALA A 411 13.08 -8.63 -32.24
N SER A 412 12.08 -7.75 -32.15
CA SER A 412 11.03 -7.60 -33.17
C SER A 412 11.52 -6.87 -34.43
N ALA A 413 12.72 -6.27 -34.43
CA ALA A 413 13.16 -5.37 -35.48
C ALA A 413 13.64 -6.09 -36.76
N GLY A 414 14.14 -7.32 -36.65
CA GLY A 414 14.71 -8.06 -37.79
C GLY A 414 13.82 -8.11 -39.05
N PRO A 415 12.53 -8.49 -38.93
CA PRO A 415 11.59 -8.50 -40.05
C PRO A 415 11.32 -7.13 -40.71
N LEU A 416 11.66 -6.03 -40.04
CA LEU A 416 11.48 -4.67 -40.56
C LEU A 416 12.65 -4.21 -41.44
N ALA A 417 13.72 -4.99 -41.56
CA ALA A 417 14.86 -4.68 -42.42
C ALA A 417 14.40 -4.37 -43.86
N GLY A 418 14.79 -3.19 -44.36
CA GLY A 418 14.47 -2.72 -45.71
C GLY A 418 13.03 -2.21 -45.91
N THR A 419 12.17 -2.27 -44.88
CA THR A 419 10.77 -1.83 -44.98
C THR A 419 10.60 -0.31 -44.79
N CYS A 420 11.42 0.29 -43.93
CA CYS A 420 11.44 1.72 -43.62
C CYS A 420 12.87 2.15 -43.23
N PRO A 421 13.21 3.45 -43.24
CA PRO A 421 14.58 3.89 -42.95
C PRO A 421 14.95 3.83 -41.46
N LEU A 422 13.96 3.86 -40.55
CA LEU A 422 14.20 3.94 -39.10
C LEU A 422 13.22 3.04 -38.32
N VAL A 423 13.75 2.28 -37.37
CA VAL A 423 13.01 1.54 -36.35
C VAL A 423 13.39 2.09 -34.99
N LEU A 424 12.39 2.43 -34.16
CA LEU A 424 12.59 2.85 -32.77
C LEU A 424 12.13 1.73 -31.83
N ALA A 425 12.92 1.49 -30.77
CA ALA A 425 12.65 0.49 -29.75
C ALA A 425 13.08 0.90 -28.34
N GLY A 426 12.76 0.07 -27.36
CA GLY A 426 13.09 0.21 -25.93
C GLY A 426 13.48 -1.12 -25.29
N HIS A 427 12.85 -1.46 -24.16
CA HIS A 427 12.88 -2.76 -23.47
C HIS A 427 14.20 -3.12 -22.76
N THR A 428 15.34 -2.77 -23.33
CA THR A 428 16.66 -3.16 -22.81
C THR A 428 17.18 -2.21 -21.73
N HIS A 429 16.53 -1.06 -21.54
CA HIS A 429 16.97 0.07 -20.73
C HIS A 429 18.38 0.58 -21.09
N ALA A 430 18.88 0.20 -22.27
CA ALA A 430 20.24 0.47 -22.71
C ALA A 430 20.21 1.01 -24.13
N ARG A 431 20.60 2.29 -24.27
CA ARG A 431 20.62 2.96 -25.56
C ARG A 431 21.59 2.23 -26.50
N GLN A 432 21.11 1.91 -27.70
CA GLN A 432 21.90 1.25 -28.73
C GLN A 432 21.45 1.69 -30.12
N ILE A 433 22.41 1.92 -31.01
CA ILE A 433 22.14 2.20 -32.42
C ILE A 433 22.84 1.15 -33.27
N SER A 434 22.11 0.56 -34.21
CA SER A 434 22.66 -0.44 -35.12
C SER A 434 21.98 -0.38 -36.48
N LYS A 435 22.64 -0.88 -37.52
CA LYS A 435 22.01 -1.11 -38.82
C LYS A 435 21.45 -2.52 -38.85
N LEU A 436 20.20 -2.66 -39.25
CA LEU A 436 19.62 -3.99 -39.50
C LEU A 436 20.30 -4.64 -40.72
N PRO A 437 20.30 -5.99 -40.81
CA PRO A 437 20.84 -6.70 -41.96
C PRO A 437 20.29 -6.15 -43.28
N GLN A 438 21.18 -5.79 -44.21
CA GLN A 438 20.76 -5.20 -45.47
C GLN A 438 20.08 -6.24 -46.35
N ALA A 439 18.82 -6.00 -46.71
CA ALA A 439 18.15 -6.78 -47.75
C ALA A 439 18.62 -6.31 -49.13
N PRO A 440 19.00 -7.23 -50.05
CA PRO A 440 19.45 -6.87 -51.40
C PRO A 440 18.43 -5.98 -52.13
N GLY A 441 18.91 -4.85 -52.67
CA GLY A 441 18.07 -3.91 -53.42
C GLY A 441 17.09 -3.07 -52.58
N GLN A 442 17.14 -3.16 -51.25
CA GLN A 442 16.32 -2.34 -50.36
C GLN A 442 17.13 -1.26 -49.66
N GLN A 443 16.43 -0.24 -49.18
CA GLN A 443 17.04 0.84 -48.39
C GLN A 443 17.62 0.28 -47.07
N PRO A 444 18.71 0.87 -46.54
CA PRO A 444 19.19 0.52 -45.21
C PRO A 444 18.18 0.96 -44.14
N THR A 445 18.03 0.14 -43.10
CA THR A 445 17.22 0.44 -41.92
C THR A 445 18.11 0.57 -40.70
N THR A 446 17.99 1.68 -39.99
CA THR A 446 18.65 1.88 -38.69
C THR A 446 17.68 1.49 -37.58
N LEU A 447 18.15 0.72 -36.61
CA LEU A 447 17.48 0.47 -35.34
C LEU A 447 18.08 1.40 -34.27
N MET A 448 17.25 2.19 -33.62
CA MET A 448 17.59 2.97 -32.43
C MET A 448 16.79 2.45 -31.25
N VAL A 449 17.49 1.87 -30.28
CA VAL A 449 16.95 1.43 -28.99
C VAL A 449 17.21 2.55 -28.00
N GLU A 450 16.17 3.05 -27.32
CA GLU A 450 16.31 4.06 -26.28
C GLU A 450 16.77 3.43 -24.95
N GLY A 451 17.42 4.24 -24.11
CA GLY A 451 17.62 3.89 -22.72
C GLY A 451 16.32 3.98 -21.92
N SER A 452 16.43 4.06 -20.59
CA SER A 452 15.24 4.28 -19.75
C SER A 452 15.03 5.75 -19.47
N THR A 453 13.93 6.32 -19.96
CA THR A 453 13.48 7.67 -19.59
C THR A 453 13.06 7.74 -18.12
N GLY A 454 12.68 6.61 -17.53
CA GLY A 454 12.43 6.45 -16.10
C GLY A 454 13.68 6.19 -15.25
N GLY A 455 14.84 5.94 -15.84
CA GLY A 455 16.02 5.45 -15.12
C GLY A 455 15.72 4.17 -14.32
N ALA A 456 16.27 4.05 -13.11
CA ALA A 456 15.94 2.93 -12.22
C ALA A 456 14.49 2.94 -11.69
N GLY A 457 13.68 3.96 -12.00
CA GLY A 457 12.29 4.06 -11.51
C GLY A 457 12.15 4.06 -9.99
N LEU A 458 10.96 3.67 -9.49
CA LEU A 458 10.75 3.32 -8.08
C LEU A 458 11.50 2.03 -7.69
N ARG A 459 11.86 1.19 -8.67
CA ARG A 459 12.63 -0.05 -8.49
C ARG A 459 14.08 0.18 -8.07
N GLY A 460 14.62 1.39 -8.24
CA GLY A 460 15.87 1.80 -7.60
C GLY A 460 15.82 1.73 -6.06
N LEU A 461 14.62 1.78 -5.46
CA LEU A 461 14.40 1.55 -4.02
C LEU A 461 14.34 0.05 -3.66
N GLU A 462 14.19 -0.82 -4.66
CA GLU A 462 14.14 -2.29 -4.54
C GLU A 462 15.53 -2.93 -4.76
N GLY A 463 16.59 -2.12 -4.93
CA GLY A 463 17.98 -2.58 -4.98
C GLY A 463 18.57 -2.76 -6.38
N GLU A 464 17.88 -2.32 -7.44
CA GLU A 464 18.45 -2.29 -8.79
C GLU A 464 19.56 -1.22 -8.91
N LYS A 465 20.52 -1.44 -9.82
CA LYS A 465 21.61 -0.48 -10.06
C LYS A 465 21.02 0.85 -10.56
N PRO A 466 21.59 2.02 -10.17
CA PRO A 466 21.15 3.30 -10.68
C PRO A 466 21.32 3.37 -12.21
N THR A 467 20.22 3.26 -12.96
CA THR A 467 20.19 3.55 -14.39
C THR A 467 19.96 5.05 -14.58
N PRO A 468 20.78 5.76 -15.38
CA PRO A 468 20.55 7.17 -15.66
C PRO A 468 19.24 7.36 -16.45
N LEU A 469 18.67 8.56 -16.37
CA LEU A 469 17.53 8.90 -17.22
C LEU A 469 18.05 9.19 -18.63
N SER A 470 17.41 8.61 -19.63
CA SER A 470 17.82 8.66 -21.03
C SER A 470 16.65 8.97 -21.95
N MET A 471 16.86 9.88 -22.90
CA MET A 471 15.96 10.17 -24.03
C MET A 471 16.75 10.76 -25.20
N SER A 472 16.22 10.68 -26.42
CA SER A 472 16.89 11.21 -27.60
C SER A 472 15.98 12.15 -28.41
N VAL A 473 16.53 13.27 -28.88
CA VAL A 473 15.86 14.18 -29.82
C VAL A 473 16.33 13.85 -31.23
N LEU A 474 15.41 13.54 -32.13
CA LEU A 474 15.68 13.15 -33.51
C LEU A 474 15.28 14.28 -34.47
N TYR A 475 16.14 14.61 -35.43
CA TYR A 475 15.93 15.69 -36.39
C TYR A 475 15.71 15.15 -37.80
N PHE A 476 14.56 15.45 -38.38
CA PHE A 476 14.17 15.02 -39.73
C PHE A 476 14.12 16.20 -40.70
N ASP A 477 14.63 16.03 -41.91
CA ASP A 477 14.54 17.04 -42.97
C ASP A 477 13.13 17.15 -43.57
N GLN A 478 12.98 18.00 -44.59
CA GLN A 478 11.72 18.18 -45.31
C GLN A 478 11.25 16.91 -46.05
N GLN A 479 12.20 16.04 -46.42
CA GLN A 479 11.98 14.73 -47.01
C GLN A 479 11.71 13.64 -45.96
N LYS A 480 11.67 14.02 -44.68
CA LYS A 480 11.38 13.16 -43.54
C LYS A 480 12.42 12.05 -43.34
N MET A 481 13.67 12.37 -43.62
CA MET A 481 14.84 11.53 -43.40
C MET A 481 15.61 12.03 -42.17
N LEU A 482 16.06 11.11 -41.31
CA LEU A 482 16.85 11.43 -40.12
C LEU A 482 18.22 12.02 -40.50
N GLN A 483 18.49 13.23 -40.00
CA GLN A 483 19.72 13.99 -40.27
C GLN A 483 20.67 13.99 -39.07
N ALA A 484 20.13 14.10 -37.86
CA ALA A 484 20.89 14.17 -36.63
C ALA A 484 20.05 13.64 -35.47
N TYR A 485 20.70 13.33 -34.37
CA TYR A 485 20.05 13.09 -33.09
C TYR A 485 20.90 13.59 -31.93
N ASP A 486 20.23 14.04 -30.87
CA ASP A 486 20.87 14.45 -29.62
C ASP A 486 20.52 13.44 -28.52
N ASP A 487 21.53 12.86 -27.92
CA ASP A 487 21.41 11.95 -26.79
C ASP A 487 21.44 12.74 -25.48
N ILE A 488 20.34 12.66 -24.73
CA ILE A 488 20.20 13.28 -23.42
C ILE A 488 20.37 12.19 -22.37
N THR A 489 21.29 12.40 -21.43
CA THR A 489 21.50 11.53 -20.28
C THR A 489 21.60 12.35 -19.01
N VAL A 490 20.79 12.03 -18.01
CA VAL A 490 20.83 12.71 -16.70
C VAL A 490 21.19 11.68 -15.62
N GLY A 491 22.25 11.97 -14.87
CA GLY A 491 22.74 11.10 -13.80
C GLY A 491 21.64 10.72 -12.80
N GLY A 492 21.52 9.41 -12.52
CA GLY A 492 20.65 8.90 -11.47
C GLY A 492 21.10 9.34 -10.07
N THR A 493 20.19 9.21 -9.09
CA THR A 493 20.32 9.59 -7.67
C THR A 493 21.76 9.86 -7.19
N GLY A 494 22.15 11.14 -7.10
CA GLY A 494 23.41 11.58 -6.49
C GLY A 494 24.43 12.21 -7.45
N GLN A 495 24.25 12.14 -8.77
CA GLN A 495 25.14 12.78 -9.74
C GLN A 495 24.42 13.89 -10.52
N ALA A 496 24.75 15.15 -10.25
CA ALA A 496 24.19 16.34 -10.91
C ALA A 496 24.83 16.61 -12.28
N GLN A 497 24.97 15.57 -13.13
CA GLN A 497 25.54 15.73 -14.46
C GLN A 497 24.48 15.43 -15.52
N VAL A 498 24.15 16.45 -16.30
CA VAL A 498 23.43 16.32 -17.57
C VAL A 498 24.49 16.20 -18.66
N ASN A 499 24.46 15.10 -19.42
CA ASN A 499 25.25 14.92 -20.62
C ASN A 499 24.32 15.04 -21.84
N LEU A 500 24.78 15.81 -22.83
CA LEU A 500 24.08 16.04 -24.08
C LEU A 500 25.08 15.84 -25.22
N GLU A 501 24.85 14.85 -26.06
CA GLU A 501 25.76 14.52 -27.16
C GLU A 501 25.02 14.59 -28.50
N ARG A 502 25.51 15.41 -29.43
CA ARG A 502 24.93 15.55 -30.77
C ARG A 502 25.65 14.67 -31.77
N HIS A 503 24.88 13.88 -32.51
CA HIS A 503 25.36 13.02 -33.58
C HIS A 503 24.73 13.44 -34.91
N VAL A 504 25.57 13.68 -35.92
CA VAL A 504 25.13 13.93 -37.30
C VAL A 504 25.23 12.62 -38.08
N VAL A 505 24.17 12.26 -38.80
CA VAL A 505 24.15 11.02 -39.60
C VAL A 505 25.08 11.18 -40.82
N GLU A 506 26.09 10.33 -40.93
CA GLU A 506 27.10 10.39 -41.99
C GLU A 506 26.49 10.42 -43.40
N GLY A 507 27.03 11.30 -44.26
CA GLY A 507 26.59 11.48 -45.65
C GLY A 507 25.36 12.38 -45.83
N ARG A 508 24.87 13.01 -44.75
CA ARG A 508 23.74 13.96 -44.76
C ARG A 508 24.20 15.29 -44.18
N THR A 509 24.75 16.17 -45.01
CA THR A 509 25.33 17.45 -44.57
C THR A 509 24.26 18.48 -44.21
N ALA A 510 24.51 19.20 -43.11
CA ALA A 510 23.88 20.48 -42.78
C ALA A 510 23.93 21.41 -44.01
N GLY A 511 22.85 22.17 -44.22
CA GLY A 511 22.74 23.14 -45.31
C GLY A 511 23.90 24.13 -45.33
N PRO A 512 24.17 24.77 -46.49
CA PRO A 512 25.31 25.68 -46.62
C PRO A 512 25.18 26.85 -45.65
N SER A 513 26.28 27.17 -44.96
CA SER A 513 26.39 28.37 -44.11
C SER A 513 26.06 29.61 -44.93
N PRO A 514 25.21 30.54 -44.44
CA PRO A 514 24.96 31.79 -45.15
C PRO A 514 26.26 32.60 -45.19
N SER A 515 26.65 33.02 -46.39
CA SER A 515 27.71 33.99 -46.61
C SER A 515 27.36 35.29 -45.90
N VAL A 516 28.27 35.76 -45.04
CA VAL A 516 28.20 37.07 -44.39
C VAL A 516 28.21 38.15 -45.49
N THR A 517 27.12 38.92 -45.57
CA THR A 517 27.07 40.28 -46.13
C THR A 517 26.27 41.16 -45.22
#